data_AF-A0A953PZT6-F1
#
_entry.id   AF-A0A953PZT6-F1
#
_cell.length_a   1.000
_cell.length_b   1.000
_cell.length_c   1.000
_cell.angle_alpha   90.00
_cell.angle_beta   90.00
_cell.angle_gamma   90.00
#
_symmetry.space_group_name_H-M   'P 1'
#
loop_
_entity.id
_entity.type
_entity.pdbx_description
1 polymer ?
#
loop_
_entity_poly.entity_id
_entity_poly.type
_entity_poly.pdbx_seq_one_letter_code
_entity_poly.pdbx_strand_id
1 'polypeptide(L)'
;MVNEIVVPILLAASGIVFISLGLKTLLRRSKKIMNVPIRPTAGEASSLGPAFERPDDAIYQGNKLVACAVDAEVNPEAREITFRELRNSDDLLLPDECEFRKYRIIIQRVEYASRIDKEKPEDGRVLKGVVAEILGYREQ
;
A
#
# COMPACT_ATOMS: atom_id res chain seq x y z
N MET A 1 -47.04 -3.92 34.88
CA MET A 1 -46.87 -3.37 36.24
C MET A 1 -46.32 -4.46 37.14
N VAL A 2 -45.00 -4.49 37.32
CA VAL A 2 -44.37 -5.02 38.54
C VAL A 2 -43.13 -4.16 38.76
N ASN A 3 -43.10 -3.50 39.91
CA ASN A 3 -42.15 -2.50 40.33
C ASN A 3 -40.97 -3.17 41.05
N GLU A 4 -39.79 -2.55 40.88
CA GLU A 4 -38.67 -2.43 41.83
C GLU A 4 -37.91 -3.69 42.30
N ILE A 5 -36.59 -3.68 42.11
CA ILE A 5 -35.61 -3.67 43.20
C ILE A 5 -34.30 -3.02 42.70
N VAL A 6 -33.88 -2.08 43.52
CA VAL A 6 -32.64 -1.30 43.56
C VAL A 6 -31.44 -2.20 43.90
N VAL A 7 -30.34 -2.11 43.14
CA VAL A 7 -28.97 -2.30 43.67
C VAL A 7 -28.00 -1.34 42.98
N PRO A 8 -27.49 -0.32 43.68
CA PRO A 8 -26.33 0.45 43.27
C PRO A 8 -25.09 -0.05 44.03
N ILE A 9 -23.91 0.40 43.58
CA ILE A 9 -22.62 0.39 44.29
C ILE A 9 -21.80 -0.90 44.11
N LEU A 10 -20.74 -0.83 43.30
CA LEU A 10 -19.41 -1.02 43.88
C LEU A 10 -18.37 -0.13 43.21
N LEU A 11 -17.74 0.64 44.09
CA LEU A 11 -16.62 1.56 43.91
C LEU A 11 -15.31 0.73 43.90
N ALA A 12 -14.46 0.94 42.89
CA ALA A 12 -13.02 0.62 42.97
C ALA A 12 -12.30 1.72 42.17
N ALA A 13 -11.91 2.83 42.78
CA ALA A 13 -10.71 3.00 43.59
C ALA A 13 -9.42 2.62 42.85
N SER A 14 -8.73 3.67 42.40
CA SER A 14 -7.27 3.86 42.44
C SER A 14 -6.36 2.88 41.71
N GLY A 15 -5.67 3.41 40.69
CA GLY A 15 -4.52 2.76 40.08
C GLY A 15 -3.79 3.63 39.07
N ILE A 16 -3.45 4.88 39.42
CA ILE A 16 -2.41 5.61 38.69
C ILE A 16 -1.09 4.92 39.01
N VAL A 17 -0.47 4.27 38.02
CA VAL A 17 0.94 3.90 38.06
C VAL A 17 1.63 4.59 36.90
N PHE A 18 2.20 5.76 37.19
CA PHE A 18 3.26 6.36 36.37
C PHE A 18 4.51 5.49 36.52
N ILE A 19 4.88 4.74 35.48
CA ILE A 19 6.26 4.24 35.32
C ILE A 19 6.92 5.12 34.26
N SER A 20 7.50 6.22 34.75
CA SER A 20 8.58 6.92 34.08
C SER A 20 9.89 6.15 34.32
N LEU A 21 10.47 5.54 33.29
CA LEU A 21 11.92 5.40 33.18
C LEU A 21 12.31 5.00 31.76
N GLY A 22 13.27 5.73 31.19
CA GLY A 22 13.54 5.76 29.77
C GLY A 22 14.31 4.56 29.23
N LEU A 23 14.24 4.39 27.91
CA LEU A 23 15.30 3.78 27.13
C LEU A 23 15.43 4.51 25.79
N LYS A 24 16.34 5.50 25.79
CA LYS A 24 16.92 6.07 24.58
C LYS A 24 17.95 5.05 24.05
N THR A 25 17.61 4.30 23.03
CA THR A 25 18.57 3.56 22.19
C THR A 25 17.83 3.18 20.89
N LEU A 26 17.86 4.02 19.86
CA LEU A 26 18.94 4.08 18.88
C LEU A 26 19.22 2.71 18.25
N LEU A 27 18.56 2.41 17.13
CA LEU A 27 19.08 1.53 16.08
C LEU A 27 18.38 1.87 14.74
N ARG A 28 18.69 3.07 14.24
CA ARG A 28 18.71 3.33 12.79
C ARG A 28 19.79 2.45 12.20
N ARG A 29 19.45 1.26 11.69
CA ARG A 29 20.41 0.44 10.95
C ARG A 29 20.38 0.88 9.49
N SER A 30 21.38 1.69 9.19
CA SER A 30 21.66 2.34 7.93
C SER A 30 21.77 1.34 6.76
N LYS A 31 21.09 1.70 5.68
CA LYS A 31 21.16 1.12 4.34
C LYS A 31 22.59 1.33 3.82
N LYS A 32 23.29 0.23 3.52
CA LYS A 32 24.63 0.24 2.93
C LYS A 32 24.53 0.70 1.47
N ILE A 33 24.65 2.00 1.25
CA ILE A 33 24.86 2.58 -0.08
C ILE A 33 26.37 2.55 -0.33
N MET A 34 26.80 1.69 -1.26
CA MET A 34 28.19 1.69 -1.71
C MET A 34 28.42 2.88 -2.62
N ASN A 35 29.46 3.61 -2.24
CA ASN A 35 30.03 4.81 -2.80
C ASN A 35 30.49 4.62 -4.26
N VAL A 36 30.01 5.47 -5.18
CA VAL A 36 30.68 5.76 -6.46
C VAL A 36 30.86 7.29 -6.51
N PRO A 37 32.08 7.79 -6.80
CA PRO A 37 32.49 9.15 -6.44
C PRO A 37 31.83 10.24 -7.28
N ILE A 38 31.37 11.27 -6.57
CA ILE A 38 30.78 12.50 -7.07
C ILE A 38 31.92 13.42 -7.52
N ARG A 39 31.88 13.91 -8.76
CA ARG A 39 32.62 15.11 -9.18
C ARG A 39 31.63 16.29 -9.18
N PRO A 40 31.85 17.34 -8.37
CA PRO A 40 30.89 18.44 -8.26
C PRO A 40 31.16 19.49 -9.33
N THR A 41 30.13 19.89 -10.06
CA THR A 41 30.07 21.21 -10.68
C THR A 41 28.71 21.82 -10.37
N ALA A 42 28.77 23.01 -9.79
CA ALA A 42 27.68 23.83 -9.29
C ALA A 42 26.64 24.18 -10.37
N GLY A 43 25.39 24.38 -9.92
CA GLY A 43 24.35 24.96 -10.76
C GLY A 43 22.96 24.82 -10.17
N GLU A 44 22.55 25.84 -9.42
CA GLU A 44 21.18 26.26 -9.16
C GLU A 44 20.25 25.40 -8.27
N ALA A 45 19.80 26.06 -7.19
CA ALA A 45 18.69 25.62 -6.38
C ALA A 45 17.39 25.65 -7.17
N SER A 46 16.68 24.52 -7.21
CA SER A 46 15.23 24.51 -7.36
C SER A 46 14.63 23.45 -6.45
N SER A 47 13.81 23.96 -5.54
CA SER A 47 13.17 23.28 -4.44
C SER A 47 11.99 22.45 -4.94
N LEU A 48 12.19 21.16 -5.18
CA LEU A 48 11.14 20.14 -5.16
C LEU A 48 11.73 18.94 -4.42
N GLY A 49 11.08 18.48 -3.36
CA GLY A 49 11.53 17.30 -2.60
C GLY A 49 11.74 16.09 -3.52
N PRO A 50 12.50 15.07 -3.10
CA PRO A 50 12.81 13.94 -3.97
C PRO A 50 11.49 13.37 -4.49
N ALA A 51 11.29 13.49 -5.80
CA ALA A 51 10.25 12.76 -6.50
C ALA A 51 10.52 11.29 -6.20
N PHE A 52 9.82 10.73 -5.23
CA PHE A 52 9.82 9.30 -4.99
C PHE A 52 9.29 8.69 -6.30
N GLU A 53 10.22 8.16 -7.09
CA GLU A 53 9.95 7.46 -8.32
C GLU A 53 8.94 6.35 -7.99
N ARG A 54 7.67 6.54 -8.40
CA ARG A 54 6.63 5.52 -8.20
C ARG A 54 7.08 4.31 -9.00
N PRO A 55 7.21 3.11 -8.39
CA PRO A 55 7.61 1.93 -9.13
C PRO A 55 6.66 1.68 -10.30
N ASP A 56 7.21 1.26 -11.44
CA ASP A 56 6.42 1.00 -12.65
C ASP A 56 5.43 -0.15 -12.48
N ASP A 57 5.66 -1.01 -11.50
CA ASP A 57 4.83 -2.18 -11.23
C ASP A 57 3.87 -1.97 -10.05
N ALA A 58 3.85 -0.76 -9.47
CA ALA A 58 2.97 -0.45 -8.35
C ALA A 58 1.57 -0.04 -8.82
N ILE A 59 0.56 -0.54 -8.12
CA ILE A 59 -0.85 -0.14 -8.28
C ILE A 59 -1.24 0.72 -7.09
N TYR A 60 -1.82 1.88 -7.38
CA TYR A 60 -2.26 2.84 -6.37
C TYR A 60 -3.77 3.03 -6.38
N GLN A 61 -4.36 3.29 -5.22
CA GLN A 61 -5.73 3.78 -5.07
C GLN A 61 -5.70 4.98 -4.13
N GLY A 62 -6.17 6.14 -4.58
CA GLY A 62 -6.15 7.37 -3.77
C GLY A 62 -4.78 7.73 -3.20
N ASN A 63 -3.71 7.60 -4.00
CA ASN A 63 -2.30 7.76 -3.59
C ASN A 63 -1.74 6.74 -2.57
N LYS A 64 -2.50 5.69 -2.20
CA LYS A 64 -2.01 4.57 -1.39
C LYS A 64 -1.56 3.43 -2.30
N LEU A 65 -0.38 2.87 -2.05
CA LEU A 65 0.06 1.62 -2.70
C LEU A 65 -0.83 0.47 -2.19
N VAL A 66 -1.53 -0.21 -3.10
CA VAL A 66 -2.50 -1.27 -2.74
C VAL A 66 -2.19 -2.63 -3.34
N ALA A 67 -1.33 -2.69 -4.37
CA ALA A 67 -0.85 -3.94 -4.94
C ALA A 67 0.41 -3.72 -5.77
N CYS A 68 1.12 -4.80 -6.07
CA CYS A 68 2.23 -4.82 -7.03
C CYS A 68 1.89 -5.79 -8.17
N ALA A 69 1.94 -5.32 -9.40
CA ALA A 69 1.74 -6.11 -10.60
C ALA A 69 2.98 -6.92 -10.97
N VAL A 70 2.75 -8.08 -11.56
CA VAL A 70 3.77 -8.97 -12.13
C VAL A 70 3.33 -9.31 -13.55
N ASP A 71 4.27 -9.19 -14.49
CA ASP A 71 4.05 -9.42 -15.92
C ASP A 71 2.81 -8.65 -16.45
N ALA A 72 2.86 -7.32 -16.40
CA ALA A 72 1.81 -6.45 -16.91
C ALA A 72 1.91 -6.25 -18.43
N GLU A 73 0.85 -6.61 -19.15
CA GLU A 73 0.72 -6.44 -20.59
C GLU A 73 -0.37 -5.41 -20.92
N VAL A 74 0.00 -4.35 -21.64
CA VAL A 74 -0.92 -3.26 -21.99
C VAL A 74 -1.38 -3.44 -23.43
N ASN A 75 -2.69 -3.58 -23.63
CA ASN A 75 -3.31 -3.57 -24.94
C ASN A 75 -4.01 -2.23 -25.19
N PRO A 76 -3.37 -1.27 -25.89
CA PRO A 76 -3.95 0.04 -26.13
C PRO A 76 -5.13 0.01 -27.11
N GLU A 77 -5.22 -1.01 -27.99
CA GLU A 77 -6.31 -1.15 -28.95
C GLU A 77 -7.61 -1.59 -28.26
N ALA A 78 -7.50 -2.57 -27.36
CA ALA A 78 -8.60 -3.04 -26.53
C ALA A 78 -8.89 -2.11 -25.33
N ARG A 79 -8.00 -1.16 -25.03
CA ARG A 79 -8.01 -0.35 -23.80
C ARG A 79 -8.01 -1.20 -22.54
N GLU A 80 -7.22 -2.27 -22.53
CA GLU A 80 -7.15 -3.21 -21.42
C GLU A 80 -5.69 -3.41 -20.97
N ILE A 81 -5.51 -3.75 -19.71
CA ILE A 81 -4.25 -4.18 -19.13
C ILE A 81 -4.47 -5.54 -18.48
N THR A 82 -3.70 -6.52 -18.92
CA THR A 82 -3.70 -7.86 -18.34
C THR A 82 -2.51 -7.99 -17.41
N PHE A 83 -2.76 -8.47 -16.20
CA PHE A 83 -1.74 -8.79 -15.23
C PHE A 83 -1.73 -10.28 -14.99
N ARG A 84 -0.56 -10.90 -15.11
CA ARG A 84 -0.43 -12.31 -14.73
C ARG A 84 -0.73 -12.51 -13.26
N GLU A 85 -0.20 -11.65 -12.41
CA GLU A 85 -0.33 -11.74 -10.96
C GLU A 85 -0.28 -10.34 -10.30
N LEU A 86 -1.12 -10.12 -9.29
CA LEU A 86 -1.06 -8.98 -8.38
C LEU A 86 -0.76 -9.48 -6.96
N ARG A 87 0.32 -8.98 -6.37
CA ARG A 87 0.76 -9.27 -4.99
C ARG A 87 0.37 -8.19 -4.02
N ASN A 88 0.36 -8.51 -2.73
CA ASN A 88 0.04 -7.58 -1.64
C ASN A 88 -1.31 -6.87 -1.82
N SER A 89 -2.28 -7.56 -2.41
CA SER A 89 -3.56 -6.98 -2.81
C SER A 89 -4.59 -6.92 -1.68
N ASP A 90 -4.20 -7.08 -0.41
CA ASP A 90 -5.12 -7.11 0.72
C ASP A 90 -5.94 -5.83 0.85
N ASP A 91 -5.29 -4.70 0.55
CA ASP A 91 -5.85 -3.36 0.59
C ASP A 91 -6.53 -2.95 -0.73
N LEU A 92 -6.45 -3.79 -1.77
CA LEU A 92 -7.05 -3.50 -3.07
C LEU A 92 -8.57 -3.67 -2.99
N LEU A 93 -9.27 -2.56 -3.16
CA LEU A 93 -10.73 -2.53 -3.21
C LEU A 93 -11.21 -2.76 -4.63
N LEU A 94 -12.16 -3.69 -4.80
CA LEU A 94 -12.75 -4.02 -6.09
C LEU A 94 -14.27 -3.77 -6.01
N PRO A 95 -14.90 -3.16 -7.03
CA PRO A 95 -14.33 -2.64 -8.28
C PRO A 95 -14.02 -1.13 -8.20
N ASP A 96 -12.95 -0.73 -7.49
CA ASP A 96 -12.58 0.70 -7.40
C ASP A 96 -11.56 1.12 -8.46
N GLU A 97 -11.55 2.41 -8.78
CA GLU A 97 -10.56 3.01 -9.68
C GLU A 97 -9.15 2.92 -9.10
N CYS A 98 -8.21 2.47 -9.93
CA CYS A 98 -6.80 2.32 -9.60
C CYS A 98 -5.93 3.13 -10.55
N GLU A 99 -4.72 3.46 -10.12
CA GLU A 99 -3.67 4.05 -10.94
C GLU A 99 -2.57 3.01 -11.16
N PHE A 100 -2.21 2.78 -12.42
CA PHE A 100 -1.07 1.94 -12.80
C PHE A 100 -0.22 2.69 -13.82
N ARG A 101 1.04 2.96 -13.48
CA ARG A 101 1.95 3.79 -14.27
C ARG A 101 1.32 5.17 -14.58
N LYS A 102 0.97 5.40 -15.85
CA LYS A 102 0.31 6.62 -16.35
C LYS A 102 -1.19 6.46 -16.59
N TYR A 103 -1.73 5.26 -16.37
CA TYR A 103 -3.11 4.91 -16.69
C TYR A 103 -3.98 4.96 -15.43
N ARG A 104 -5.21 5.44 -15.62
CA ARG A 104 -6.32 5.18 -14.70
C ARG A 104 -7.02 3.93 -15.20
N ILE A 105 -7.16 2.94 -14.33
CA ILE A 105 -7.70 1.62 -14.66
C ILE A 105 -8.77 1.20 -13.67
N ILE A 106 -9.66 0.31 -14.08
CA ILE A 106 -10.59 -0.39 -13.20
C ILE A 106 -10.44 -1.89 -13.41
N ILE A 107 -10.27 -2.65 -12.34
CA ILE A 107 -10.15 -4.09 -12.44
C ILE A 107 -11.53 -4.68 -12.71
N GLN A 108 -11.69 -5.30 -13.88
CA GLN A 108 -12.97 -5.84 -14.34
C GLN A 108 -13.12 -7.32 -13.98
N ARG A 109 -12.03 -8.08 -14.13
CA ARG A 109 -12.07 -9.54 -13.96
C ARG A 109 -10.82 -10.03 -13.27
N VAL A 110 -11.00 -11.07 -12.45
CA VAL A 110 -9.93 -11.80 -11.78
C VAL A 110 -10.21 -13.28 -11.98
N GLU A 111 -9.26 -14.01 -12.57
CA GLU A 111 -9.41 -15.44 -12.80
C GLU A 111 -9.26 -16.25 -11.51
N TYR A 112 -8.30 -15.88 -10.67
CA TYR A 112 -8.03 -16.58 -9.41
C TYR A 112 -7.64 -15.62 -8.30
N ALA A 113 -8.17 -15.84 -7.10
CA ALA A 113 -7.85 -15.06 -5.91
C ALA A 113 -7.50 -16.01 -4.76
N SER A 114 -6.31 -15.86 -4.19
CA SER A 114 -5.90 -16.57 -2.98
C SER A 114 -5.51 -15.58 -1.90
N ARG A 115 -6.02 -15.81 -0.68
CA ARG A 115 -5.72 -14.97 0.48
C ARG A 115 -4.39 -15.32 1.16
N ILE A 116 -3.89 -16.52 0.91
CA ILE A 116 -2.67 -17.04 1.52
C ILE A 116 -1.93 -17.76 0.42
N ASP A 117 -0.81 -17.20 -0.01
CA ASP A 117 0.16 -18.01 -0.72
C ASP A 117 0.90 -18.88 0.30
N LYS A 118 0.79 -20.21 0.14
CA LYS A 118 1.46 -21.17 1.05
C LYS A 118 2.98 -21.05 0.96
N GLU A 119 3.48 -20.54 -0.16
CA GLU A 119 4.91 -20.38 -0.40
C GLU A 119 5.43 -19.03 0.15
N LYS A 120 4.56 -18.01 0.24
CA LYS A 120 4.92 -16.65 0.71
C LYS A 120 3.75 -15.98 1.45
N PRO A 121 3.57 -16.26 2.75
CA PRO A 121 2.50 -15.64 3.54
C PRO A 121 2.71 -14.13 3.73
N GLU A 122 3.91 -13.61 3.46
CA GLU A 122 4.21 -12.17 3.50
C GLU A 122 3.61 -11.38 2.33
N ASP A 123 3.32 -12.04 1.20
CA ASP A 123 2.73 -11.41 0.01
C ASP A 123 1.20 -11.21 0.13
N GLY A 124 0.61 -11.68 1.24
CA GLY A 124 -0.79 -11.51 1.58
C GLY A 124 -1.75 -12.06 0.53
N ARG A 125 -2.75 -11.26 0.14
CA ARG A 125 -3.70 -11.62 -0.92
C ARG A 125 -3.04 -11.52 -2.29
N VAL A 126 -3.05 -12.62 -3.03
CA VAL A 126 -2.55 -12.73 -4.40
C VAL A 126 -3.71 -12.94 -5.36
N LEU A 127 -3.78 -12.13 -6.42
CA LEU A 127 -4.73 -12.29 -7.52
C LEU A 127 -3.97 -12.74 -8.77
N LYS A 128 -4.50 -13.68 -9.56
CA LYS A 128 -3.91 -14.16 -10.81
C LYS A 128 -4.90 -14.02 -11.95
N GLY A 129 -4.39 -13.78 -13.16
CA GLY A 129 -5.20 -13.57 -14.36
C GLY A 129 -6.13 -12.37 -14.20
N VAL A 130 -5.57 -11.21 -13.84
CA VAL A 130 -6.34 -9.99 -13.60
C VAL A 130 -6.44 -9.19 -14.90
N VAL A 131 -7.66 -8.83 -15.30
CA VAL A 131 -7.92 -7.95 -16.44
C VAL A 131 -8.49 -6.64 -15.94
N ALA A 132 -7.85 -5.55 -16.31
CA ALA A 132 -8.30 -4.19 -16.01
C ALA A 132 -8.57 -3.41 -17.29
N GLU A 133 -9.60 -2.57 -17.25
CA GLU A 133 -9.93 -1.65 -18.34
C GLU A 133 -9.28 -0.29 -18.07
N ILE A 134 -8.78 0.35 -19.13
CA ILE A 134 -8.18 1.68 -19.09
C ILE A 134 -9.29 2.74 -19.21
N LEU A 135 -9.55 3.44 -18.11
CA LEU A 135 -10.48 4.56 -18.04
C LEU A 135 -9.90 5.83 -18.65
N GLY A 136 -8.58 6.00 -18.58
CA GLY A 136 -7.90 7.17 -19.13
C GLY A 136 -6.47 7.29 -18.66
N TYR A 137 -5.96 8.52 -18.72
CA TYR A 137 -4.64 8.87 -18.23
C TYR A 137 -4.75 9.56 -16.87
N ARG A 138 -3.71 9.40 -16.05
CA ARG A 138 -3.57 10.14 -14.81
C ARG A 138 -3.33 11.61 -15.13
N GLU A 139 -4.06 12.51 -14.45
CA GLU A 139 -3.78 13.94 -14.48
C GLU A 139 -2.50 14.17 -13.66
N GLN A 140 -1.45 14.66 -14.31
CA GLN A 140 -0.10 14.79 -13.75
C GLN A 140 0.18 16.24 -13.36
#